data_AF-A0A8H2WHE7-F1
#
_entry.id   AF-A0A8H2WHE7-F1
#
_cell.length_a   1.000
_cell.length_b   1.000
_cell.length_c   1.000
_cell.angle_alpha   90.00
_cell.angle_beta   90.00
_cell.angle_gamma   90.00
#
_symmetry.space_group_name_H-M   'P 1'
#
loop_
_entity.id
_entity.type
_entity.pdbx_description
1 polymer ?
#
loop_
_entity_poly.entity_id
_entity_poly.type
_entity_poly.pdbx_seq_one_letter_code
_entity_poly.pdbx_strand_id
1 'polypeptide(L)'
;WAPEAIWDPKQNAYMVFWASSLYSADDTAHTGSSYHRILRSTTTDFKTFTPAQVYIDYGWSVIDTTMVQDTTTGTYYRFNKDERSPSSDTPDSKFIAQEKSTSVTGAWTGVVAGIGKGVLTRGEGPTVFKSNTVANKWHMFIDEYGGRGYVPFETTNIAGGTWNVSTNYALPSRPRHGSVIPITEAERQVLLGL
;
A
#
# COMPACT_ATOMS: atom_id res chain seq x y z
N TRP A 1 7.96 -7.94 -6.01
CA TRP A 1 6.93 -7.20 -6.78
C TRP A 1 6.53 -5.95 -6.02
N ALA A 2 6.16 -4.89 -6.75
CA ALA A 2 5.65 -3.63 -6.21
C ALA A 2 6.49 -3.04 -5.04
N PRO A 3 7.77 -2.67 -5.28
CA PRO A 3 8.57 -2.04 -4.23
C PRO A 3 8.08 -0.62 -3.94
N GLU A 4 7.96 -0.29 -2.66
CA GLU A 4 7.74 1.06 -2.15
C GLU A 4 8.77 1.40 -1.07
N ALA A 5 8.92 2.69 -0.76
CA ALA A 5 9.86 3.18 0.24
C ALA A 5 9.20 4.18 1.17
N ILE A 6 9.50 4.08 2.47
CA ILE A 6 9.07 5.05 3.48
C ILE A 6 10.24 5.44 4.38
N TRP A 7 10.32 6.70 4.75
CA TRP A 7 11.33 7.19 5.70
C TRP A 7 11.05 6.67 7.12
N ASP A 8 12.04 6.04 7.75
CA ASP A 8 12.02 5.68 9.15
C ASP A 8 12.89 6.64 9.98
N PRO A 9 12.28 7.58 10.73
CA PRO A 9 13.04 8.54 11.53
C PRO A 9 13.82 7.87 12.68
N LYS A 10 13.43 6.67 13.15
CA LYS A 10 14.16 5.97 14.22
C LYS A 10 15.48 5.40 13.73
N GLN A 11 15.54 5.01 12.47
CA GLN A 11 16.73 4.43 11.83
C GLN A 11 17.51 5.45 11.01
N ASN A 12 16.95 6.65 10.80
CA ASN A 12 17.51 7.67 9.90
C ASN A 12 17.83 7.10 8.50
N ALA A 13 16.91 6.29 7.99
CA ALA A 13 17.04 5.57 6.73
C ALA A 13 15.66 5.36 6.10
N TYR A 14 15.64 5.10 4.78
CA TYR A 14 14.46 4.60 4.11
C TYR A 14 14.31 3.11 4.35
N MET A 15 13.11 2.66 4.70
CA MET A 15 12.70 1.27 4.60
C MET A 15 12.06 1.05 3.23
N VAL A 16 12.70 0.22 2.40
CA VAL A 16 12.14 -0.27 1.15
C VAL A 16 11.48 -1.61 1.41
N PHE A 17 10.27 -1.82 0.90
CA PHE A 17 9.49 -3.02 1.12
C PHE A 17 8.78 -3.48 -0.16
N TRP A 18 8.63 -4.80 -0.34
CA TRP A 18 8.11 -5.41 -1.57
C TRP A 18 7.54 -6.80 -1.29
N ALA A 19 6.63 -7.27 -2.15
CA ALA A 19 6.14 -8.64 -2.07
C ALA A 19 7.13 -9.63 -2.69
N SER A 20 7.31 -10.81 -2.09
CA SER A 20 8.15 -11.89 -2.62
C SER A 20 7.69 -13.26 -2.12
N SER A 21 7.83 -14.29 -2.96
CA SER A 21 7.75 -15.69 -2.52
C SER A 21 9.13 -16.12 -2.04
N LEU A 22 9.19 -16.82 -0.91
CA LEU A 22 10.46 -17.37 -0.40
C LEU A 22 10.44 -18.88 -0.49
N TYR A 23 11.48 -19.42 -1.11
CA TYR A 23 11.70 -20.85 -1.29
C TYR A 23 12.86 -21.30 -0.40
N SER A 24 12.97 -22.61 -0.17
CA SER A 24 14.12 -23.16 0.53
C SER A 24 15.39 -22.97 -0.32
N ALA A 25 16.55 -22.90 0.34
CA ALA A 25 17.82 -22.63 -0.34
C ALA A 25 18.22 -23.73 -1.35
N ASP A 26 17.70 -24.95 -1.18
CA ASP A 26 17.88 -26.10 -2.06
C ASP A 26 16.82 -26.17 -3.19
N ASP A 27 15.72 -25.42 -3.12
CA ASP A 27 14.75 -25.27 -4.20
C ASP A 27 15.17 -24.13 -5.15
N THR A 28 16.30 -24.33 -5.83
CA THR A 28 16.83 -23.33 -6.78
C THR A 28 15.96 -23.13 -8.02
N ALA A 29 15.01 -24.06 -8.26
CA ALA A 29 14.06 -23.97 -9.36
C ALA A 29 12.79 -23.21 -8.98
N HIS A 30 12.59 -22.90 -7.69
CA HIS A 30 11.42 -22.21 -7.15
C HIS A 30 10.09 -22.90 -7.52
N THR A 31 10.08 -24.25 -7.51
CA THR A 31 8.91 -25.04 -7.92
C THR A 31 8.06 -25.53 -6.73
N GLY A 32 8.60 -25.43 -5.52
CA GLY A 32 7.88 -25.78 -4.29
C GLY A 32 6.70 -24.85 -4.00
N SER A 33 5.84 -25.28 -3.07
CA SER A 33 4.74 -24.44 -2.60
C SER A 33 5.27 -23.28 -1.75
N SER A 34 4.86 -22.06 -2.09
CA SER A 34 5.13 -20.85 -1.31
C SER A 34 3.95 -19.88 -1.47
N TYR A 35 3.92 -18.85 -0.64
CA TYR A 35 3.04 -17.70 -0.78
C TYR A 35 3.84 -16.40 -0.70
N HIS A 36 3.21 -15.29 -1.07
CA HIS A 36 3.87 -13.98 -1.01
C HIS A 36 3.89 -13.44 0.41
N ARG A 37 5.06 -12.98 0.82
CA ARG A 37 5.30 -12.21 2.04
C ARG A 37 5.79 -10.83 1.64
N ILE A 38 5.65 -9.86 2.54
CA ILE A 38 6.32 -8.58 2.34
C ILE A 38 7.69 -8.68 2.96
N LEU A 39 8.72 -8.44 2.16
CA LEU A 39 10.08 -8.26 2.61
C LEU A 39 10.37 -6.78 2.80
N ARG A 40 11.42 -6.49 3.57
CA ARG A 40 11.99 -5.15 3.69
C ARG A 40 13.51 -5.17 3.65
N SER A 41 14.08 -4.03 3.30
CA SER A 41 15.48 -3.69 3.48
C SER A 41 15.58 -2.20 3.80
N THR A 42 16.69 -1.76 4.37
CA THR A 42 16.95 -0.34 4.68
C THR A 42 18.10 0.21 3.86
N THR A 43 18.00 1.49 3.49
CA THR A 43 19.00 2.23 2.71
C THR A 43 19.02 3.70 3.11
N THR A 44 20.18 4.35 2.99
CA THR A 44 20.32 5.81 3.15
C THR A 44 20.56 6.52 1.80
N ASP A 45 20.88 5.78 0.73
CA ASP A 45 21.34 6.34 -0.54
C ASP A 45 20.69 5.69 -1.78
N PHE A 46 19.80 4.72 -1.59
CA PHE A 46 19.17 3.90 -2.64
C PHE A 46 20.16 3.14 -3.54
N LYS A 47 21.39 2.94 -3.08
CA LYS A 47 22.44 2.15 -3.76
C LYS A 47 22.88 0.97 -2.90
N THR A 48 23.05 1.21 -1.61
CA THR A 48 23.45 0.21 -0.62
C THR A 48 22.25 -0.16 0.23
N PHE A 49 22.04 -1.47 0.40
CA PHE A 49 20.88 -2.03 1.07
C PHE A 49 21.33 -3.03 2.13
N THR A 50 20.66 -3.03 3.28
CA THR A 50 20.82 -4.10 4.26
C THR A 50 20.27 -5.43 3.72
N PRO A 51 20.71 -6.59 4.26
CA PRO A 51 20.11 -7.87 3.89
C PRO A 51 18.58 -7.85 4.07
N ALA A 52 17.86 -8.40 3.09
CA ALA A 52 16.41 -8.43 3.13
C ALA A 52 15.89 -9.26 4.31
N GLN A 53 14.83 -8.79 4.96
CA GLN A 53 14.16 -9.46 6.07
C GLN A 53 12.66 -9.59 5.78
N VAL A 54 12.04 -10.65 6.28
CA VAL A 54 10.57 -10.74 6.30
C VAL A 54 10.01 -9.62 7.17
N TYR A 55 9.06 -8.86 6.62
CA TYR A 55 8.40 -7.74 7.28
C TYR A 55 6.94 -8.05 7.60
N ILE A 56 6.19 -8.60 6.65
CA ILE A 56 4.81 -9.06 6.85
C ILE A 56 4.71 -10.51 6.45
N ASP A 57 4.32 -11.33 7.42
CA ASP A 57 3.94 -12.73 7.22
C ASP A 57 2.75 -13.05 8.11
N TYR A 58 1.58 -13.19 7.50
CA TYR A 58 0.36 -13.59 8.20
C TYR A 58 0.13 -15.10 8.18
N GLY A 59 1.00 -15.87 7.51
CA GLY A 59 0.76 -17.29 7.20
C GLY A 59 -0.03 -17.50 5.91
N TRP A 60 -0.29 -16.45 5.13
CA TRP A 60 -0.93 -16.50 3.81
C TRP A 60 -0.39 -15.40 2.90
N SER A 61 -0.75 -15.48 1.61
CA SER A 61 -0.27 -14.55 0.59
C SER A 61 -0.75 -13.11 0.84
N VAL A 62 0.21 -12.18 0.89
CA VAL A 62 -0.02 -10.74 1.00
C VAL A 62 0.85 -10.02 -0.03
N ILE A 63 0.26 -9.06 -0.74
CA ILE A 63 0.94 -8.27 -1.76
C ILE A 63 0.56 -6.79 -1.66
N ASP A 64 1.17 -5.99 -2.52
CA ASP A 64 0.80 -4.59 -2.79
C ASP A 64 0.62 -3.76 -1.52
N THR A 65 1.59 -3.87 -0.61
CA THR A 65 1.62 -3.03 0.57
C THR A 65 1.94 -1.60 0.14
N THR A 66 1.20 -0.63 0.69
CA THR A 66 1.56 0.79 0.68
C THR A 66 1.48 1.35 2.10
N MET A 67 2.22 2.43 2.37
CA MET A 67 2.27 3.03 3.70
C MET A 67 2.26 4.56 3.65
N VAL A 68 1.50 5.19 4.54
CA VAL A 68 1.47 6.64 4.73
C VAL A 68 1.59 6.99 6.20
N GLN A 69 2.05 8.20 6.50
CA GLN A 69 2.02 8.77 7.83
C GLN A 69 1.04 9.93 7.87
N ASP A 70 0.13 9.94 8.83
CA ASP A 70 -0.56 11.16 9.20
C ASP A 70 0.34 12.00 10.10
N THR A 71 0.99 13.00 9.50
CA THR A 71 1.95 13.87 10.19
C THR A 71 1.34 14.70 11.33
N THR A 72 0.01 14.90 11.33
CA THR A 72 -0.69 15.61 12.41
C THR A 72 -0.73 14.79 13.69
N THR A 73 -0.85 13.46 13.58
CA THR A 73 -0.95 12.54 14.73
C THR A 73 0.33 11.73 14.96
N GLY A 74 1.24 11.72 13.98
CA GLY A 74 2.41 10.83 13.95
C GLY A 74 2.07 9.37 13.66
N THR A 75 0.81 9.04 13.38
CA THR A 75 0.35 7.66 13.16
C THR A 75 0.71 7.19 11.76
N TYR A 76 1.24 5.98 11.66
CA TYR A 76 1.46 5.29 10.39
C TYR A 76 0.25 4.41 10.07
N TYR A 77 -0.12 4.39 8.80
CA TYR A 77 -1.13 3.49 8.26
C TYR A 77 -0.50 2.70 7.12
N ARG A 78 -0.73 1.38 7.12
CA ARG A 78 -0.38 0.53 5.99
C ARG A 78 -1.63 -0.14 5.45
N PHE A 79 -1.60 -0.39 4.16
CA PHE A 79 -2.68 -0.98 3.41
C PHE A 79 -2.10 -2.14 2.65
N ASN A 80 -2.72 -3.32 2.76
CA ASN A 80 -2.22 -4.53 2.13
C ASN A 80 -3.33 -5.18 1.33
N LYS A 81 -2.97 -5.77 0.19
CA LYS A 81 -3.85 -6.68 -0.51
C LYS A 81 -3.86 -8.02 0.19
N ASP A 82 -5.05 -8.45 0.61
CA ASP A 82 -5.28 -9.81 1.08
C ASP A 82 -5.48 -10.75 -0.11
N GLU A 83 -4.54 -11.66 -0.36
CA GLU A 83 -4.57 -12.60 -1.48
C GLU A 83 -5.17 -13.98 -1.15
N ARG A 84 -5.78 -14.15 0.03
CA ARG A 84 -6.53 -15.37 0.33
C ARG A 84 -7.65 -15.62 -0.69
N SER A 85 -8.06 -16.87 -0.80
CA SER A 85 -9.26 -17.23 -1.56
C SER A 85 -10.51 -16.85 -0.77
N PRO A 86 -11.51 -16.17 -1.36
CA PRO A 86 -12.74 -15.82 -0.66
C PRO A 86 -13.47 -17.07 -0.14
N SER A 87 -13.92 -17.01 1.12
CA SER A 87 -14.74 -18.02 1.77
C SER A 87 -15.64 -17.38 2.83
N SER A 88 -16.50 -18.18 3.49
CA SER A 88 -17.27 -17.72 4.67
C SER A 88 -16.36 -17.22 5.79
N ASP A 89 -15.18 -17.83 5.95
CA ASP A 89 -14.23 -17.52 7.02
C ASP A 89 -13.34 -16.32 6.66
N THR A 90 -13.22 -16.01 5.37
CA THR A 90 -12.40 -14.91 4.86
C THR A 90 -13.19 -14.07 3.86
N PRO A 91 -14.30 -13.47 4.28
CA PRO A 91 -15.24 -12.82 3.37
C PRO A 91 -14.65 -11.55 2.73
N ASP A 92 -13.58 -10.99 3.29
CA ASP A 92 -12.93 -9.76 2.84
C ASP A 92 -11.64 -10.00 2.04
N SER A 93 -11.32 -11.28 1.78
CA SER A 93 -10.24 -11.68 0.87
C SER A 93 -10.40 -11.07 -0.51
N LYS A 94 -9.29 -10.85 -1.21
CA LYS A 94 -9.21 -10.15 -2.51
C LYS A 94 -9.52 -8.65 -2.45
N PHE A 95 -9.49 -8.05 -1.27
CA PHE A 95 -9.64 -6.60 -1.08
C PHE A 95 -8.54 -6.06 -0.14
N ILE A 96 -8.60 -4.75 0.11
CA ILE A 96 -7.55 -4.06 0.86
C ILE A 96 -7.87 -4.08 2.35
N ALA A 97 -6.88 -4.46 3.15
CA ALA A 97 -6.91 -4.37 4.61
C ALA A 97 -6.04 -3.22 5.09
N GLN A 98 -6.54 -2.45 6.05
CA GLN A 98 -5.88 -1.31 6.66
C GLN A 98 -5.46 -1.64 8.09
N GLU A 99 -4.23 -1.26 8.44
CA GLU A 99 -3.68 -1.34 9.79
C GLU A 99 -3.03 -0.01 10.18
N LYS A 100 -2.81 0.19 11.49
CA LYS A 100 -2.13 1.37 12.04
C LYS A 100 -1.02 1.00 13.02
N SER A 101 -0.03 1.86 13.14
CA SER A 101 1.06 1.76 14.11
C SER A 101 1.62 3.14 14.50
N THR A 102 2.39 3.20 15.58
CA THR A 102 3.15 4.38 15.99
C THR A 102 4.56 4.43 15.37
N SER A 103 4.97 3.39 14.64
CA SER A 103 6.20 3.42 13.84
C SER A 103 6.17 2.41 12.71
N VAL A 104 6.94 2.65 11.65
CA VAL A 104 7.02 1.76 10.48
C VAL A 104 7.49 0.34 10.81
N THR A 105 8.23 0.14 11.90
CA THR A 105 8.66 -1.19 12.37
C THR A 105 7.99 -1.63 13.68
N GLY A 106 6.90 -0.96 14.08
CA GLY A 106 6.21 -1.21 15.34
C GLY A 106 5.23 -2.38 15.27
N ALA A 107 4.54 -2.62 16.39
CA ALA A 107 3.36 -3.47 16.39
C ALA A 107 2.24 -2.79 15.60
N TRP A 108 1.56 -3.56 14.76
CA TRP A 108 0.45 -3.09 13.93
C TRP A 108 -0.88 -3.56 14.49
N THR A 109 -1.90 -2.72 14.40
CA THR A 109 -3.27 -3.05 14.82
C THR A 109 -4.21 -2.86 13.64
N GLY A 110 -5.07 -3.85 13.38
CA GLY A 110 -6.10 -3.77 12.35
C GLY A 110 -7.06 -2.60 12.57
N VAL A 111 -7.42 -1.92 11.48
CA VAL A 111 -8.43 -0.84 11.48
C VAL A 111 -9.70 -1.34 10.77
N VAL A 112 -9.55 -1.86 9.55
CA VAL A 112 -10.65 -2.36 8.73
C VAL A 112 -10.09 -3.37 7.70
N ALA A 113 -10.92 -4.31 7.28
CA ALA A 113 -10.66 -5.19 6.13
C ALA A 113 -11.76 -5.00 5.07
N GLY A 114 -11.49 -5.43 3.84
CA GLY A 114 -12.51 -5.43 2.80
C GLY A 114 -12.74 -4.07 2.14
N ILE A 115 -11.78 -3.14 2.20
CA ILE A 115 -11.92 -1.84 1.52
C ILE A 115 -12.06 -2.09 0.02
N GLY A 116 -13.14 -1.57 -0.56
CA GLY A 116 -13.52 -1.77 -1.96
C GLY A 116 -14.50 -2.92 -2.20
N LYS A 117 -14.77 -3.78 -1.21
CA LYS A 117 -15.77 -4.84 -1.32
C LYS A 117 -17.17 -4.26 -1.55
N GLY A 118 -17.95 -4.91 -2.42
CA GLY A 118 -19.28 -4.45 -2.84
C GLY A 118 -19.25 -3.37 -3.93
N VAL A 119 -18.09 -2.76 -4.20
CA VAL A 119 -17.87 -1.79 -5.28
C VAL A 119 -16.99 -2.38 -6.38
N LEU A 120 -15.94 -3.09 -5.97
CA LEU A 120 -14.97 -3.73 -6.85
C LEU A 120 -15.27 -5.22 -6.91
N THR A 121 -14.97 -5.83 -8.05
CA THR A 121 -14.98 -7.31 -8.15
C THR A 121 -13.84 -7.92 -7.33
N ARG A 122 -12.67 -7.27 -7.36
CA ARG A 122 -11.46 -7.59 -6.62
C ARG A 122 -10.53 -6.37 -6.71
N GLY A 123 -9.94 -5.94 -5.60
CA GLY A 123 -9.12 -4.72 -5.55
C GLY A 123 -7.69 -5.02 -5.14
N GLU A 124 -6.70 -4.51 -5.86
CA GLU A 124 -5.24 -4.66 -5.62
C GLU A 124 -4.51 -3.32 -5.82
N GLY A 125 -3.18 -3.30 -5.69
CA GLY A 125 -2.36 -2.12 -5.98
C GLY A 125 -2.84 -0.81 -5.30
N PRO A 126 -3.19 -0.80 -3.99
CA PRO A 126 -3.65 0.42 -3.35
C PRO A 126 -2.57 1.50 -3.40
N THR A 127 -2.95 2.72 -3.75
CA THR A 127 -2.10 3.90 -3.58
C THR A 127 -2.83 4.90 -2.70
N VAL A 128 -2.21 5.32 -1.60
CA VAL A 128 -2.84 6.20 -0.61
C VAL A 128 -2.07 7.51 -0.50
N PHE A 129 -2.77 8.64 -0.47
CA PHE A 129 -2.15 9.95 -0.36
C PHE A 129 -3.08 10.97 0.31
N LYS A 130 -2.49 11.96 0.99
CA LYS A 130 -3.23 13.07 1.61
C LYS A 130 -3.57 14.11 0.54
N SER A 131 -4.75 14.72 0.65
CA SER A 131 -5.14 15.83 -0.23
C SER A 131 -4.29 17.07 0.07
N ASN A 132 -3.82 17.74 -0.98
CA ASN A 132 -3.12 19.03 -0.85
C ASN A 132 -4.08 20.22 -0.63
N THR A 133 -5.38 20.05 -0.92
CA THR A 133 -6.34 21.16 -0.96
C THR A 133 -7.50 21.03 0.02
N VAL A 134 -7.77 19.83 0.53
CA VAL A 134 -8.85 19.58 1.49
C VAL A 134 -8.29 19.03 2.78
N ALA A 135 -8.44 19.80 3.86
CA ALA A 135 -7.96 19.41 5.19
C ALA A 135 -8.51 18.04 5.61
N ASN A 136 -7.62 17.20 6.19
CA ASN A 136 -7.90 15.85 6.67
C ASN A 136 -8.43 14.86 5.63
N LYS A 137 -8.50 15.24 4.34
CA LYS A 137 -8.93 14.33 3.28
C LYS A 137 -7.77 13.45 2.83
N TRP A 138 -8.05 12.16 2.72
CA TRP A 138 -7.18 11.14 2.16
C TRP A 138 -7.85 10.53 0.95
N HIS A 139 -7.05 10.18 -0.03
CA HIS A 139 -7.45 9.45 -1.22
C HIS A 139 -6.79 8.07 -1.20
N MET A 140 -7.50 7.08 -1.71
CA MET A 140 -6.99 5.74 -1.99
C MET A 140 -7.42 5.34 -3.39
N PHE A 141 -6.48 5.09 -4.28
CA PHE A 141 -6.80 4.48 -5.58
C PHE A 141 -6.59 2.98 -5.47
N ILE A 142 -7.60 2.19 -5.82
CA ILE A 142 -7.52 0.72 -5.80
C ILE A 142 -7.65 0.22 -7.22
N ASP A 143 -6.68 -0.57 -7.69
CA ASP A 143 -6.75 -1.20 -9.00
C ASP A 143 -7.79 -2.32 -8.96
N GLU A 144 -8.84 -2.19 -9.74
CA GLU A 144 -9.77 -3.29 -9.95
C GLU A 144 -9.14 -4.32 -10.89
N TYR A 145 -8.49 -5.33 -10.30
CA TYR A 145 -7.76 -6.38 -11.02
C TYR A 145 -8.65 -7.03 -12.08
N GLY A 146 -8.23 -6.96 -13.35
CA GLY A 146 -8.98 -7.44 -14.52
C GLY A 146 -10.27 -6.68 -14.85
N GLY A 147 -10.58 -5.62 -14.11
CA GLY A 147 -11.74 -4.74 -14.31
C GLY A 147 -11.35 -3.39 -14.92
N ARG A 148 -11.85 -2.30 -14.34
CA ARG A 148 -11.77 -0.93 -14.89
C ARG A 148 -10.36 -0.31 -14.86
N GLY A 149 -9.48 -0.75 -13.96
CA GLY A 149 -8.28 -0.02 -13.56
C GLY A 149 -8.52 0.66 -12.23
N TYR A 150 -7.86 1.79 -11.98
CA TYR A 150 -8.07 2.51 -10.73
C TYR A 150 -9.50 2.97 -10.50
N VAL A 151 -10.02 2.64 -9.31
CA VAL A 151 -11.23 3.21 -8.73
C VAL A 151 -10.80 4.02 -7.50
N PRO A 152 -11.00 5.35 -7.51
CA PRO A 152 -10.72 6.20 -6.37
C PRO A 152 -11.72 6.07 -5.23
N PHE A 153 -11.18 6.06 -4.01
CA PHE A 153 -11.88 6.14 -2.75
C PHE A 153 -11.33 7.32 -1.94
N GLU A 154 -12.10 7.78 -0.97
CA GLU A 154 -11.73 8.89 -0.09
C GLU A 154 -12.28 8.75 1.32
N THR A 155 -11.59 9.39 2.26
CA THR A 155 -12.02 9.52 3.65
C THR A 155 -11.54 10.85 4.24
N THR A 156 -12.27 11.39 5.21
CA THR A 156 -11.81 12.51 6.04
C THR A 156 -11.33 12.05 7.44
N ASN A 157 -11.39 10.74 7.70
CA ASN A 157 -10.93 10.13 8.94
C ASN A 157 -10.25 8.79 8.64
N ILE A 158 -8.97 8.85 8.27
CA ILE A 158 -8.16 7.65 8.00
C ILE A 158 -8.11 6.71 9.20
N ALA A 159 -8.16 7.21 10.44
CA ALA A 159 -8.16 6.38 11.64
C ALA A 159 -9.43 5.53 11.80
N GLY A 160 -10.55 5.95 11.21
CA GLY A 160 -11.85 5.27 11.28
C GLY A 160 -12.04 4.15 10.25
N GLY A 161 -11.19 4.06 9.22
CA GLY A 161 -11.26 2.99 8.23
C GLY A 161 -12.47 3.02 7.30
N THR A 162 -13.31 4.05 7.33
CA THR A 162 -14.41 4.20 6.38
C THR A 162 -13.93 4.90 5.12
N TRP A 163 -14.05 4.24 3.98
CA TRP A 163 -13.64 4.73 2.66
C TRP A 163 -14.83 4.73 1.71
N ASN A 164 -15.17 5.89 1.17
CA ASN A 164 -16.24 6.05 0.20
C ASN A 164 -15.68 6.13 -1.21
N VAL A 165 -16.40 5.61 -2.21
CA VAL A 165 -16.02 5.82 -3.62
C VAL A 165 -16.05 7.31 -3.92
N SER A 166 -14.96 7.86 -4.46
CA SER A 166 -14.96 9.26 -4.88
C SER A 166 -15.96 9.45 -6.03
N THR A 167 -16.71 10.55 -5.97
CA THR A 167 -17.52 11.01 -7.08
C THR A 167 -16.73 12.04 -7.90
N ASN A 168 -17.03 12.15 -9.19
CA ASN A 168 -16.46 13.18 -10.07
C ASN A 168 -14.92 13.15 -10.23
N TYR A 169 -14.33 11.97 -10.39
CA TYR A 169 -12.91 11.85 -10.77
C TYR A 169 -12.76 11.65 -12.28
N ALA A 170 -11.63 12.12 -12.82
CA ALA A 170 -11.19 11.83 -14.18
C ALA A 170 -9.79 11.22 -14.11
N LEU A 171 -9.66 10.03 -14.69
CA LEU A 171 -8.40 9.31 -14.79
C LEU A 171 -8.11 9.05 -16.27
N PRO A 172 -6.83 8.82 -16.65
CA PRO A 172 -6.51 8.21 -17.94
C PRO A 172 -7.30 6.91 -18.16
N SER A 173 -7.30 6.39 -19.38
CA SER A 173 -8.22 5.29 -19.74
C SER A 173 -8.09 4.03 -18.87
N ARG A 174 -6.87 3.64 -18.47
CA ARG A 174 -6.60 2.41 -17.69
C ARG A 174 -5.37 2.52 -16.77
N PRO A 175 -5.19 3.56 -15.95
CA PRO A 175 -4.07 3.62 -15.01
C PRO A 175 -4.27 2.54 -13.94
N ARG A 176 -3.15 1.92 -13.56
CA ARG A 176 -3.08 0.80 -12.63
C ARG A 176 -1.79 0.86 -11.86
N HIS A 177 -1.83 0.42 -10.61
CA HIS A 177 -0.67 0.02 -9.83
C HIS A 177 0.54 1.00 -9.93
N GLY A 178 0.29 2.29 -9.78
CA GLY A 178 1.28 3.36 -9.69
C GLY A 178 1.30 4.01 -8.30
N SER A 179 1.91 5.19 -8.22
CA SER A 179 2.05 5.97 -6.99
C SER A 179 1.67 7.43 -7.23
N VAL A 180 1.30 8.13 -6.16
CA VAL A 180 1.07 9.58 -6.16
C VAL A 180 2.10 10.24 -5.26
N ILE A 181 2.86 11.17 -5.81
CA ILE A 181 3.89 11.93 -5.07
C ILE A 181 3.46 13.39 -5.08
N PRO A 182 3.37 14.06 -3.92
CA PRO A 182 3.15 15.49 -3.88
C PRO A 182 4.37 16.21 -4.44
N ILE A 183 4.13 17.21 -5.27
CA ILE A 183 5.16 18.13 -5.76
C ILE A 183 4.95 19.51 -5.13
N THR A 184 6.05 20.24 -4.97
CA THR A 184 6.05 21.64 -4.58
C THR A 184 5.50 22.52 -5.71
N GLU A 185 5.09 23.74 -5.37
CA GLU A 185 4.68 24.70 -6.39
C GLU A 185 5.80 25.02 -7.37
N ALA A 186 7.05 25.11 -6.89
CA ALA A 186 8.20 25.35 -7.75
C ALA A 186 8.39 24.21 -8.78
N GLU A 187 8.31 22.95 -8.35
CA GLU A 187 8.36 21.80 -9.25
C GLU A 187 7.20 21.81 -10.25
N ARG A 188 6.00 22.19 -9.79
CA ARG A 188 4.82 22.34 -10.65
C ARG A 188 5.05 23.39 -11.75
N GLN A 189 5.59 24.57 -11.43
CA GLN A 189 5.87 25.62 -12.41
C GLN A 189 6.85 25.12 -13.48
N VAL A 190 7.92 24.44 -13.06
CA VAL A 190 8.89 23.81 -13.98
C VAL A 190 8.23 22.80 -14.91
N LEU A 191 7.38 21.91 -14.38
CA LEU A 191 6.67 20.89 -15.19
C LEU A 191 5.68 21.48 -16.19
N LEU A 192 5.12 22.66 -15.89
CA LEU A 192 4.18 23.36 -16.76
C LEU A 192 4.86 24.35 -17.72
N GLY A 193 6.17 24.58 -17.59
CA GLY A 193 6.90 25.56 -18.39
C GLY A 193 6.49 27.01 -18.09
N LEU A 194 6.10 27.28 -16.84
CA LEU A 194 5.69 28.60 -16.35
C LEU A 194 6.85 29.35 -15.65
#